data_AF-A0A099NV78-F1
#
_entry.id   AF-A0A099NV78-F1
#
_cell.length_a   1.000
_cell.length_b   1.000
_cell.length_c   1.000
_cell.angle_alpha   90.00
_cell.angle_beta   90.00
_cell.angle_gamma   90.00
#
_symmetry.space_group_name_H-M   'P 1'
#
loop_
_entity.id
_entity.type
_entity.pdbx_description
1 polymer ?
#
loop_
_entity_poly.entity_id
_entity_poly.type
_entity_poly.pdbx_seq_one_letter_code
_entity_poly.pdbx_strand_id
1 'polypeptide(L)'
;ILPRLRGSSPIVIYNQYKEILIELNHIFLRQKSILLPNIHHSVVTRYQTVPGKIHPLMTSRADGGYILTGIKVFPIENVVAVGRGTKKRKTGKPQETSDDATPCPEIKDSSPTPETH
;
A
#
# COMPACT_ATOMS: atom_id res chain seq x y z
N ILE A 1 -9.57 7.84 -12.01
CA ILE A 1 -9.28 6.39 -11.86
C ILE A 1 -9.27 5.97 -10.39
N LEU A 2 -8.57 6.71 -9.52
CA LEU A 2 -8.42 6.37 -8.08
C LEU A 2 -9.70 6.06 -7.28
N PRO A 3 -10.85 6.75 -7.48
CA PRO A 3 -12.08 6.46 -6.71
C PRO A 3 -12.73 5.13 -7.06
N ARG A 4 -12.41 4.54 -8.21
CA ARG A 4 -12.99 3.27 -8.67
C ARG A 4 -12.23 2.05 -8.14
N LEU A 5 -11.08 2.25 -7.49
CA LEU A 5 -10.24 1.17 -6.97
C LEU A 5 -10.66 0.77 -5.55
N ARG A 6 -10.69 -0.54 -5.30
CA ARG A 6 -10.92 -1.09 -3.96
C ARG A 6 -9.76 -0.72 -3.03
N GLY A 7 -10.04 -0.58 -1.74
CA GLY A 7 -9.01 -0.53 -0.70
C GLY A 7 -8.07 -1.75 -0.75
N SER A 8 -6.81 -1.50 -0.38
CA SER A 8 -5.69 -2.45 -0.46
C SER A 8 -5.32 -2.95 -1.87
N SER A 9 -5.80 -2.30 -2.93
CA SER A 9 -5.41 -2.67 -4.30
C SER A 9 -4.05 -2.07 -4.66
N PRO A 10 -3.15 -2.82 -5.31
CA PRO A 10 -1.89 -2.27 -5.81
C PRO A 10 -2.14 -1.35 -7.01
N ILE A 11 -1.35 -0.30 -7.11
CA ILE A 11 -1.33 0.66 -8.21
C ILE A 11 0.08 0.68 -8.78
N VAL A 12 0.16 0.70 -10.11
CA VAL A 12 1.42 0.75 -10.86
C VAL A 12 1.25 1.79 -11.97
N ILE A 13 2.13 2.80 -11.99
CA ILE A 13 2.12 3.89 -12.97
C ILE A 13 3.47 3.89 -13.67
N TYR A 14 3.47 3.78 -15.00
CA TYR A 14 4.67 3.82 -15.83
C TYR A 14 4.86 5.19 -16.47
N ASN A 15 6.11 5.66 -16.53
CA ASN A 15 6.51 6.80 -17.37
C ASN A 15 7.98 6.66 -17.78
N GLN A 16 8.32 7.11 -18.99
CA GLN A 16 9.71 7.17 -19.45
C GLN A 16 10.55 8.19 -18.67
N TYR A 17 9.95 9.30 -18.24
CA TYR A 17 10.64 10.39 -17.54
C TYR A 17 10.40 10.32 -16.03
N LYS A 18 11.49 10.36 -15.24
CA LYS A 18 11.42 10.27 -13.77
C LYS A 18 10.82 11.52 -13.13
N GLU A 19 10.98 12.67 -13.77
CA GLU A 19 10.57 13.98 -13.24
C GLU A 19 9.08 14.01 -12.95
N ILE A 20 8.28 13.51 -13.89
CA ILE A 20 6.82 13.45 -13.78
C ILE A 20 6.39 12.52 -12.62
N LEU A 21 7.07 11.39 -12.44
CA LEU A 21 6.79 10.46 -11.35
C LEU A 21 7.19 11.02 -9.99
N ILE A 22 8.25 11.82 -9.92
CA ILE A 22 8.69 12.51 -8.71
C ILE A 22 7.64 13.56 -8.28
N GLU A 23 7.15 14.38 -9.21
CA GLU A 23 6.10 15.35 -8.93
C GLU A 23 4.83 14.66 -8.41
N LEU A 24 4.42 13.59 -9.10
CA LEU A 24 3.29 12.75 -8.72
C LEU A 24 3.46 12.17 -7.31
N ASN A 25 4.67 11.69 -6.97
CA ASN A 25 4.96 11.15 -5.64
C ASN A 25 4.73 12.21 -4.54
N HIS A 26 5.18 13.45 -4.75
CA HIS A 26 4.92 14.53 -3.79
C HIS A 26 3.42 14.81 -3.60
N ILE A 27 2.63 14.73 -4.68
CA ILE A 27 1.16 14.85 -4.60
C ILE A 27 0.55 13.71 -3.79
N PHE A 28 1.03 12.47 -3.99
CA PHE A 28 0.57 11.29 -3.26
C PHE A 28 0.97 11.28 -1.79
N LEU A 29 2.13 11.83 -1.42
CA LEU A 29 2.50 11.96 -0.01
C LEU A 29 1.61 12.99 0.72
N ARG A 30 1.14 14.02 0.01
CA ARG A 30 0.17 14.98 0.55
C ARG A 30 -1.23 14.36 0.64
N GLN A 31 -1.64 13.59 -0.36
CA GLN A 31 -2.92 12.90 -0.40
C GLN A 31 -2.84 11.55 0.34
N LYS A 32 -3.39 11.47 1.55
CA LYS A 32 -3.42 10.25 2.41
C LYS A 32 -4.17 9.02 1.84
N SER A 33 -4.42 9.00 0.54
CA SER A 33 -5.22 8.01 -0.17
C SER A 33 -4.39 6.86 -0.76
N ILE A 34 -3.06 7.00 -0.78
CA ILE A 34 -2.11 6.01 -1.29
C ILE A 34 -1.01 5.81 -0.26
N LEU A 35 -0.69 4.55 0.02
CA LEU A 35 0.36 4.14 0.94
C LEU A 35 1.60 3.71 0.17
N LEU A 36 2.77 4.10 0.71
CA LEU A 36 4.09 3.68 0.22
C LEU A 36 4.33 3.97 -1.28
N PRO A 37 4.15 5.21 -1.76
CA PRO A 37 4.48 5.55 -3.14
C PRO A 37 6.00 5.46 -3.37
N ASN A 38 6.44 4.42 -4.10
CA ASN A 38 7.84 4.14 -4.37
C ASN A 38 8.13 4.18 -5.88
N ILE A 39 9.25 4.80 -6.26
CA ILE A 39 9.71 4.85 -7.65
C ILE A 39 10.78 3.79 -7.85
N HIS A 40 10.62 2.97 -8.88
CA HIS A 40 11.53 1.91 -9.26
C HIS A 40 12.06 2.14 -10.68
N HIS A 41 13.33 1.80 -10.86
CA HIS A 41 13.99 1.78 -12.16
C HIS A 41 14.69 0.44 -12.32
N SER A 42 14.44 -0.27 -13.43
CA SER A 42 15.05 -1.56 -13.72
C SER A 42 15.90 -1.48 -14.97
N VAL A 43 17.19 -1.80 -14.85
CA VAL A 43 18.11 -1.94 -15.98
C VAL A 43 18.53 -3.40 -16.08
N VAL A 44 18.48 -3.95 -17.30
CA VAL A 44 18.86 -5.33 -17.56
C VAL A 44 20.06 -5.34 -18.50
N THR A 45 21.17 -5.92 -18.04
CA THR A 45 22.35 -6.19 -18.87
C THR A 45 22.38 -7.66 -19.26
N ARG A 46 22.27 -7.93 -20.56
CA ARG A 46 22.33 -9.30 -21.08
C ARG A 46 23.78 -9.78 -21.09
N TYR A 47 24.00 -11.06 -20.83
CA TYR A 47 25.30 -11.71 -20.88
C TYR A 47 25.38 -12.68 -22.06
N GLN A 48 26.57 -12.81 -22.64
CA GLN A 48 26.89 -13.86 -23.59
C GLN A 48 27.01 -15.21 -22.87
N THR A 49 26.28 -16.22 -23.34
CA THR A 49 26.17 -17.56 -22.72
C THR A 49 27.15 -18.58 -23.31
N VAL A 50 28.08 -18.15 -24.17
CA VAL A 50 29.06 -19.05 -24.80
C VAL A 50 30.11 -19.47 -23.74
N PRO A 51 30.27 -20.78 -23.47
CA PRO A 51 31.30 -21.27 -22.54
C PRO A 51 32.69 -20.76 -22.91
N GLY A 52 33.44 -20.27 -21.93
CA GLY A 52 34.78 -19.70 -22.14
C GLY A 52 34.81 -18.28 -22.74
N LYS A 53 33.64 -17.68 -23.06
CA LYS A 53 33.52 -16.30 -23.56
C LYS A 53 32.38 -15.53 -22.88
N ILE A 54 32.23 -15.68 -21.57
CA ILE A 54 31.17 -15.02 -20.79
C ILE A 54 31.55 -13.54 -20.58
N HIS A 55 30.84 -12.65 -21.27
CA HIS A 55 30.97 -11.21 -21.09
C HIS A 55 29.61 -10.54 -21.21
N PRO A 56 29.39 -9.38 -20.57
CA PRO A 56 28.19 -8.59 -20.79
C PRO A 56 28.13 -8.15 -22.25
N LEU A 57 26.93 -7.98 -22.78
CA LEU A 57 26.74 -7.48 -24.14
C LEU A 57 27.24 -6.03 -24.22
N MET A 58 28.21 -5.78 -25.08
CA MET A 58 28.96 -4.50 -25.14
C MET A 58 28.09 -3.30 -25.56
N THR A 59 27.02 -3.53 -26.32
CA THR A 59 26.14 -2.48 -26.83
C THR A 59 24.67 -2.77 -26.50
N SER A 60 24.19 -2.27 -25.36
CA SER A 60 22.78 -2.36 -25.01
C SER A 60 22.17 -0.98 -24.81
N ARG A 61 20.89 -0.83 -25.17
CA ARG A 61 20.12 0.36 -24.82
C ARG A 61 19.55 0.16 -23.42
N ALA A 62 19.91 1.06 -22.52
CA ALA A 62 19.29 1.15 -21.20
C ALA A 62 18.09 2.10 -21.28
N ASP A 63 17.01 1.65 -21.92
CA ASP A 63 15.73 2.38 -21.91
C ASP A 63 14.64 1.44 -21.39
N GLY A 64 14.34 1.55 -20.10
CA GLY A 64 13.32 0.74 -19.41
C GLY A 64 12.23 1.57 -18.74
N GLY A 65 12.34 2.91 -18.82
CA GLY A 65 11.48 3.84 -18.10
C GLY A 65 11.48 3.63 -16.58
N TYR A 66 10.54 4.29 -15.92
CA TYR A 66 10.38 4.31 -14.47
C TYR A 66 8.96 3.90 -14.11
N ILE A 67 8.82 3.29 -12.94
CA ILE A 67 7.54 2.82 -12.43
C ILE A 67 7.33 3.36 -11.03
N LEU A 68 6.17 3.96 -10.77
CA LEU A 68 5.71 4.29 -9.42
C LEU A 68 4.71 3.23 -8.96
N THR A 69 5.01 2.61 -7.82
CA THR A 69 4.15 1.64 -7.16
C THR A 69 3.55 2.23 -5.89
N GLY A 70 2.36 1.77 -5.51
CA GLY A 70 1.74 2.15 -4.25
C GLY A 70 0.49 1.32 -3.97
N ILE A 71 -0.04 1.41 -2.76
CA ILE A 71 -1.25 0.67 -2.35
C ILE A 71 -2.37 1.66 -2.08
N LYS A 72 -3.55 1.43 -2.66
CA LYS A 72 -4.74 2.26 -2.40
C LYS A 72 -5.23 2.05 -0.97
N VAL A 73 -5.43 3.13 -0.21
CA VAL A 73 -5.99 3.09 1.14
C VAL A 73 -7.13 4.11 1.26
N PHE A 74 -8.11 3.79 2.11
CA PHE A 74 -9.14 4.74 2.51
C PHE A 74 -8.67 5.44 3.79
N PRO A 75 -8.44 6.75 3.78
CA PRO A 75 -8.03 7.47 4.97
C PRO A 75 -9.19 7.48 5.97
N ILE A 76 -8.90 7.14 7.23
CA ILE A 76 -9.83 7.26 8.35
C ILE A 76 -9.25 8.34 9.28
N GLU A 77 -10.05 9.34 9.64
CA GLU A 77 -9.55 10.52 10.36
C GLU A 77 -9.21 10.26 11.83
N ASN A 78 -9.82 9.23 12.43
CA ASN A 78 -9.78 9.00 13.89
C ASN A 78 -9.14 7.68 14.32
N VAL A 79 -8.40 7.00 13.44
CA VAL A 79 -7.76 5.71 13.78
C VAL A 79 -6.26 5.92 13.94
N VAL A 80 -5.81 5.91 15.18
CA VAL A 80 -4.39 5.75 15.50
C VAL A 80 -4.04 4.28 15.33
N ALA A 81 -3.07 3.98 14.46
CA ALA A 81 -2.56 2.63 14.32
C ALA A 81 -1.91 2.19 15.64
N VAL A 82 -2.66 1.49 16.47
CA VAL A 82 -2.11 0.67 17.54
C VAL A 82 -1.36 -0.46 16.86
N GLY A 83 -0.05 -0.25 16.59
CA GLY A 83 0.83 -1.30 16.11
C GLY A 83 0.62 -2.56 16.95
N ARG A 84 0.76 -3.75 16.34
CA ARG A 84 0.53 -5.05 16.99
C ARG A 84 1.10 -5.01 18.40
N GLY A 85 0.21 -4.83 19.39
CA GLY A 85 0.61 -4.59 20.76
C GLY A 85 1.56 -5.69 21.16
N THR A 86 2.80 -5.33 21.49
CA THR A 86 3.75 -6.28 22.04
C THR A 86 3.11 -6.81 23.30
N LYS A 87 2.55 -8.03 23.24
CA LYS A 87 2.05 -8.74 24.41
C LYS A 87 3.24 -8.87 25.36
N LYS A 88 3.36 -7.96 26.32
CA LYS A 88 4.26 -8.15 27.46
C LYS A 88 3.82 -9.48 28.07
N ARG A 89 4.73 -10.47 28.01
CA ARG A 89 4.55 -11.77 28.66
C ARG A 89 4.29 -11.49 30.13
N LYS A 90 3.05 -11.71 30.57
CA LYS A 90 2.64 -11.59 31.97
C LYS A 90 3.27 -12.77 32.72
N THR A 91 4.39 -12.54 33.39
CA THR A 91 4.82 -13.41 34.49
C THR A 91 3.75 -13.32 35.58
N GLY A 92 3.20 -14.47 35.97
CA GLY A 92 1.90 -14.58 36.62
C GLY A 92 1.84 -14.12 38.08
N LYS A 93 0.68 -13.56 38.44
CA LYS A 93 -0.09 -13.87 39.65
C LYS A 93 -1.58 -13.57 39.37
N PRO A 94 -2.52 -14.47 39.69
CA PRO A 94 -3.95 -14.21 39.57
C PRO A 94 -4.49 -13.54 40.83
N GLN A 95 -5.24 -12.45 40.67
CA GLN A 95 -6.23 -11.99 41.66
C GLN A 95 -7.49 -11.58 40.90
N GLU A 96 -8.57 -12.29 41.21
CA GLU A 96 -9.95 -12.00 40.82
C GLU A 96 -10.51 -10.90 41.72
N THR A 97 -11.33 -9.99 41.16
CA THR A 97 -12.56 -9.45 41.78
C THR A 97 -13.40 -8.76 40.70
N SER A 98 -14.53 -9.41 40.38
CA SER A 98 -15.91 -8.91 40.21
C SER A 98 -16.22 -7.53 39.58
N ASP A 99 -17.03 -7.63 38.51
CA ASP A 99 -18.27 -6.89 38.20
C ASP A 99 -18.22 -5.38 37.82
N ASP A 100 -18.54 -5.06 36.56
CA ASP A 100 -19.79 -4.35 36.19
C ASP A 100 -20.01 -4.34 34.66
N ALA A 101 -21.28 -4.38 34.24
CA ALA A 101 -21.76 -4.60 32.89
C ALA A 101 -21.78 -3.34 32.00
N THR A 102 -21.69 -3.49 30.66
CA THR A 102 -22.64 -2.92 29.68
C THR A 102 -22.37 -3.49 28.26
N PRO A 103 -23.41 -3.88 27.48
CA PRO A 103 -23.27 -4.66 26.24
C PRO A 103 -22.94 -3.86 24.97
N CYS A 104 -22.42 -4.58 23.97
CA CYS A 104 -22.10 -4.12 22.61
C CYS A 104 -23.29 -3.48 21.88
N PRO A 105 -23.10 -2.39 21.11
CA PRO A 105 -24.15 -1.91 20.21
C PRO A 105 -24.20 -2.75 18.93
N GLU A 106 -25.35 -3.35 18.67
CA GLU A 106 -25.75 -3.96 17.39
C GLU A 106 -25.84 -2.90 16.28
N ILE A 107 -25.30 -3.23 15.10
CA ILE A 107 -25.43 -2.44 13.88
C ILE A 107 -26.80 -2.75 13.27
N LYS A 108 -27.71 -1.76 13.25
CA LYS A 108 -28.95 -1.83 12.47
C LYS A 108 -28.67 -1.29 11.07
N ASP A 109 -28.67 -2.18 10.08
CA ASP A 109 -28.77 -1.82 8.67
C ASP A 109 -30.15 -1.19 8.42
N SER A 110 -30.19 0.09 8.06
CA SER A 110 -31.39 0.74 7.53
C SER A 110 -31.12 1.21 6.11
N SER A 111 -31.50 0.39 5.13
CA SER A 111 -31.71 0.81 3.75
C SER A 111 -33.11 1.38 3.60
N PRO A 112 -33.31 2.59 3.04
CA PRO A 112 -34.60 3.00 2.51
C PRO A 112 -34.61 2.88 0.99
N THR A 113 -35.38 1.94 0.48
CA THR A 113 -35.87 1.92 -0.91
C THR A 113 -37.00 2.95 -1.03
N PRO A 114 -37.03 3.84 -2.03
CA PRO A 114 -38.22 4.65 -2.30
C PRO A 114 -39.07 4.02 -3.41
N GLU A 115 -40.32 3.69 -3.10
CA GLU A 115 -41.38 3.44 -4.08
C GLU A 115 -42.43 4.56 -4.02
N THR A 116 -42.60 5.20 -5.17
CA THR A 116 -43.82 5.69 -5.83
C THR A 116 -44.93 6.41 -5.04
N HIS A 117 -45.16 7.67 -5.41
CA HIS A 117 -46.47 8.26 -5.64
C HIS A 117 -46.43 9.13 -6.89
#